data_AF-A0A4Q9MQ84-F1
#
_entry.id   AF-A0A4Q9MQ84-F1
#
_cell.length_a   1.000
_cell.length_b   1.000
_cell.length_c   1.000
_cell.angle_alpha   90.00
_cell.angle_beta   90.00
_cell.angle_gamma   90.00
#
_symmetry.space_group_name_H-M   'P 1'
#
loop_
_entity.id
_entity.type
_entity.pdbx_description
1 polymer ?
#
loop_
_entity_poly.entity_id
_entity_poly.type
_entity_poly.pdbx_seq_one_letter_code
_entity_poly.pdbx_strand_id
1 'polypeptide(L)' 'MDAGKEYQANLMNMCASGNHDYTKKYGICGIICAIVLFPCGLICLFTDVEKRCVRCGAKS' A
#
# COMPACT_ATOMS: atom_id res chain seq x y z
N MET A 1 -10.47 27.16 14.60
CA MET A 1 -9.48 26.10 14.85
C MET A 1 -9.36 25.25 13.60
N ASP A 2 -8.15 25.02 13.10
CA ASP A 2 -7.88 24.23 11.89
C ASP A 2 -7.85 22.74 12.24
N ALA A 3 -9.04 22.15 12.42
CA ALA A 3 -9.18 20.75 12.86
C ALA A 3 -8.51 19.75 11.90
N GLY A 4 -8.33 20.12 10.63
CA GLY A 4 -7.66 19.29 9.63
C GLY A 4 -6.16 19.10 9.91
N LYS A 5 -5.44 20.17 10.31
CA LYS A 5 -4.01 20.08 10.65
C LYS A 5 -3.75 19.22 11.88
N GLU A 6 -4.54 19.37 12.95
CA GLU A 6 -4.40 18.53 14.16
C GLU A 6 -4.67 17.06 13.84
N TYR A 7 -5.66 16.77 13.01
CA TYR A 7 -5.96 15.41 12.57
C TYR A 7 -4.81 14.79 11.77
N GLN A 8 -4.23 15.53 10.82
CA GLN A 8 -3.06 15.07 10.06
C GLN A 8 -1.83 14.86 10.95
N ALA A 9 -1.57 15.77 11.90
CA ALA A 9 -0.48 15.65 12.85
C ALA A 9 -0.62 14.40 13.71
N ASN A 10 -1.83 14.09 14.17
CA ASN A 10 -2.10 12.90 14.98
C ASN A 10 -1.89 11.60 14.16
N LEU A 11 -2.36 11.56 12.92
CA LEU A 11 -2.13 10.43 12.00
C LEU A 11 -0.65 10.21 11.69
N MET A 12 0.12 11.28 11.48
CA MET A 12 1.57 11.19 11.27
C MET A 12 2.29 10.74 12.55
N ASN A 13 1.85 11.19 13.72
CA ASN A 13 2.41 10.77 15.01
C ASN A 13 2.18 9.27 15.27
N MET A 14 1.02 8.74 14.85
CA MET A 14 0.76 7.29 14.86
C MET A 14 1.67 6.51 13.90
N CYS A 15 2.01 7.07 12.75
CA CYS A 15 2.99 6.45 11.85
C CYS A 15 4.40 6.51 12.45
N ALA A 16 4.78 7.61 13.10
CA ALA A 16 6.07 7.78 13.75
C ALA A 16 6.25 6.85 14.97
N SER A 17 5.16 6.49 15.66
CA SER A 17 5.17 5.50 16.74
C SER A 17 5.19 4.04 16.25
N GLY A 18 5.26 3.82 14.92
CA GLY A 18 5.29 2.49 14.31
C GLY A 18 3.90 1.87 14.10
N ASN A 19 2.81 2.58 14.38
CA ASN A 19 1.46 2.12 14.13
C ASN A 19 1.03 2.38 12.67
N HIS A 20 1.68 1.67 11.76
CA HIS A 20 1.43 1.75 10.33
C HIS A 20 0.22 0.90 9.92
N ASP A 21 -0.71 1.53 9.23
CA ASP A 21 -1.87 0.89 8.62
C ASP A 21 -1.50 0.39 7.22
N TYR A 22 -0.88 -0.80 7.16
CA TYR A 22 -0.48 -1.42 5.90
C TYR A 22 -1.70 -1.97 5.18
N THR A 23 -2.03 -1.38 4.03
CA THR A 23 -3.00 -1.95 3.11
C THR A 23 -2.29 -2.70 1.99
N LYS A 24 -2.92 -3.75 1.49
CA LYS A 24 -2.46 -4.45 0.29
C LYS A 24 -3.10 -3.79 -0.93
N LYS A 25 -2.29 -3.24 -1.82
CA LYS A 25 -2.75 -2.86 -3.17
C LYS A 25 -2.21 -3.86 -4.18
N TYR A 26 -3.10 -4.38 -5.01
CA TYR A 26 -2.73 -5.22 -6.14
C TYR A 26 -2.25 -4.30 -7.26
N GLY A 27 -1.03 -4.51 -7.74
CA GLY A 27 -0.54 -3.76 -8.88
C GLY A 27 -1.29 -4.16 -10.13
N ILE A 28 -1.79 -3.15 -10.85
CA ILE A 28 -2.51 -3.31 -12.12
C ILE A 28 -1.60 -4.00 -13.17
N CYS A 29 -0.29 -3.78 -13.08
CA CYS A 29 0.73 -4.42 -13.92
C CYS A 29 0.72 -5.95 -13.77
N GLY A 30 0.66 -6.46 -12.53
CA GLY A 30 0.56 -7.90 -12.26
C GLY A 30 -0.69 -8.53 -12.86
N ILE A 31 -1.84 -7.83 -12.81
CA ILE A 31 -3.11 -8.29 -13.39
C ILE A 31 -3.02 -8.40 -14.92
N ILE A 32 -2.45 -7.39 -15.57
CA ILE A 32 -2.30 -7.38 -17.03
C ILE A 32 -1.34 -8.50 -17.47
N CYS A 33 -0.21 -8.68 -16.78
CA CYS A 33 0.73 -9.75 -17.06
C CYS A 33 0.15 -11.15 -16.83
N ALA A 34 -0.73 -11.33 -15.83
CA ALA A 34 -1.43 -12.59 -15.60
C ALA A 34 -2.34 -13.00 -16.77
N ILE A 35 -2.95 -12.03 -17.44
CA ILE A 35 -3.86 -12.26 -18.56
C ILE A 35 -3.07 -12.54 -19.85
N VAL A 36 -1.99 -11.79 -20.10
CA VAL A 36 -1.22 -11.89 -21.36
C VAL A 36 -0.23 -13.06 -21.35
N LEU A 37 0.26 -13.46 -20.17
CA LEU A 37 1.36 -14.43 -20.01
C LEU A 37 0.93 -15.60 -19.11
N PHE A 38 -0.12 -16.32 -19.48
CA PHE A 38 -0.53 -17.57 -18.80
C PHE A 38 0.59 -18.61 -19.00
N PRO A 39 1.23 -19.23 -17.98
CA PRO A 39 1.02 -19.28 -16.52
C PRO A 39 1.99 -18.42 -15.67
N CYS A 40 3.03 -17.84 -16.26
CA CYS A 40 4.05 -17.07 -15.54
C CYS A 40 3.50 -15.80 -14.88
N GLY A 41 2.48 -15.18 -15.49
CA GLY A 41 1.88 -13.96 -14.98
C GLY A 41 1.05 -14.16 -13.70
N LEU A 42 0.55 -15.37 -13.42
CA LEU A 42 -0.11 -15.69 -12.15
C LEU A 42 0.87 -15.63 -10.97
N ILE A 43 2.12 -16.07 -11.16
CA ILE A 43 3.16 -16.00 -10.13
C ILE A 43 3.57 -14.54 -9.88
N CYS A 44 3.66 -13.74 -10.94
CA CYS A 44 3.88 -12.30 -10.81
C CYS A 44 2.75 -11.62 -10.02
N LEU A 45 1.48 -12.02 -10.22
CA LEU A 45 0.34 -11.46 -9.49
C LEU A 45 0.43 -11.68 -7.97
N PHE A 46 0.91 -12.84 -7.54
CA PHE A 46 1.12 -13.15 -6.12
C PHE A 46 2.33 -12.42 -5.52
N THR A 47 3.31 -12.07 -6.36
CA THR A 47 4.53 -11.37 -5.94
C THR A 47 4.33 -9.85 -5.91
N ASP A 48 3.46 -9.32 -6.76
CA ASP A 48 3.17 -7.89 -6.91
C ASP A 48 2.12 -7.39 -5.89
N VAL A 49 2.26 -7.86 -4.64
CA VAL A 49 1.47 -7.40 -3.50
C VAL A 49 2.33 -6.43 -2.71
N GLU A 50 2.25 -5.15 -3.05
CA GLU A 50 2.98 -4.12 -2.30
C GLU A 50 2.17 -3.76 -1.03
N LYS A 51 2.74 -4.07 0.13
CA LYS A 51 2.21 -3.64 1.43
C LYS A 51 2.65 -2.21 1.66
N ARG A 52 1.73 -1.27 1.50
CA ARG A 52 2.02 0.15 1.70
C ARG A 52 1.14 0.73 2.78
N CYS A 53 1.74 1.50 3.68
CA CYS A 53 0.98 2.22 4.70
C CYS A 53 0.08 3.26 4.02
N VAL A 54 -1.24 3.25 4.28
CA VAL A 54 -2.17 4.22 3.67
C VAL A 54 -1.96 5.65 4.16
N ARG A 55 -1.36 5.80 5.34
CA ARG A 55 -1.20 7.08 6.04
C ARG A 55 0.09 7.79 5.64
N CYS A 56 1.24 7.10 5.71
CA CYS A 56 2.55 7.68 5.40
C CYS A 56 3.15 7.19 4.08
N GLY A 57 2.58 6.18 3.43
CA GLY A 57 3.14 5.63 2.20
C GLY A 57 4.43 4.83 2.39
N ALA A 58 4.84 4.53 3.63
CA ALA A 58 5.98 3.64 3.90
C ALA A 58 5.69 2.23 3.35
N LYS A 59 6.71 1.63 2.75
CA LYS A 59 6.71 0.24 2.29
C LYS A 59 7.12 -0.63 3.50
N SER A 60 6.47 -1.78 3.70
CA SER A 60 6.91 -2.76 4.71
C SER A 60 8.00 -3.68 4.17
#